data_AF-A0A8H5USI5-F1
#
_entry.id   AF-A0A8H5USI5-F1
#
_cell.length_a   1.000
_cell.length_b   1.000
_cell.length_c   1.000
_cell.angle_alpha   90.00
_cell.angle_beta   90.00
_cell.angle_gamma   90.00
#
_symmetry.space_group_name_H-M   'P 1'
#
loop_
_entity.id
_entity.type
_entity.pdbx_description
1 polymer ?
#
loop_
_entity_poly.entity_id
_entity_poly.type
_entity_poly.pdbx_seq_one_letter_code
_entity_poly.pdbx_strand_id
1 'polypeptide(L)'
;MAFVAKASSGDLEMPKNACKRLERLDADFSWITPGSLRNLLSVCGSLRFLDLKVRTMLSTTCDPFNYRFGDWIQHCHALESLDIQIKASRRWTDGLAGGREVQEHTWAANNIGSLQNLTRLKRFSLSVELHHLTMPPGPSVPTPSPSKLDFELLLPTSIVEFEIRKIGIPDYKAFVRNIRELLQSKRLKNLYHVSVAANLKPHHVAQPGWEVRLRGSGQSRKVIHLVHEDRKKRVRSSYHE
;
A
#
# COMPACT_ATOMS: atom_id res chain seq x y z
N MET A 1 -15.07 11.00 15.02
CA MET A 1 -15.07 12.21 14.15
C MET A 1 -14.24 11.94 12.90
N ALA A 2 -14.63 12.47 11.75
CA ALA A 2 -13.89 12.36 10.48
C ALA A 2 -13.27 13.70 10.08
N PHE A 3 -12.08 13.67 9.50
CA PHE A 3 -11.36 14.84 8.99
C PHE A 3 -10.88 14.55 7.57
N VAL A 4 -11.08 15.53 6.67
CA VAL A 4 -10.60 15.48 5.29
C VAL A 4 -9.53 16.55 5.13
N ALA A 5 -8.29 16.14 4.89
CA ALA A 5 -7.15 17.01 4.67
C ALA A 5 -6.89 17.17 3.17
N LYS A 6 -7.09 18.37 2.63
CA LYS A 6 -6.68 18.71 1.26
C LYS A 6 -5.73 19.89 1.33
N ALA A 7 -4.43 19.62 1.16
CA ALA A 7 -3.40 20.65 1.17
C ALA A 7 -2.74 20.74 -0.21
N SER A 8 -2.82 21.94 -0.81
CA SER A 8 -2.13 22.29 -2.05
C SER A 8 -0.65 22.64 -1.81
N SER A 9 -0.33 23.17 -0.62
CA SER A 9 1.04 23.53 -0.20
C SER A 9 1.09 23.90 1.29
N GLY A 10 2.17 23.54 1.97
CA GLY A 10 2.50 24.05 3.32
C GLY A 10 2.63 22.97 4.39
N ASP A 11 3.33 23.30 5.48
CA ASP A 11 3.37 22.45 6.67
C ASP A 11 2.01 22.41 7.37
N LEU A 12 1.59 21.20 7.76
CA LEU A 12 0.26 20.96 8.28
C LEU A 12 0.20 21.26 9.79
N GLU A 13 -0.03 22.53 10.15
CA GLU A 13 -0.32 22.91 11.54
C GLU A 13 -1.70 22.38 11.97
N MET A 14 -1.74 21.18 12.55
CA MET A 14 -2.94 20.63 13.15
C MET A 14 -2.93 20.76 14.69
N PRO A 15 -4.04 21.18 15.32
CA PRO A 15 -4.14 21.25 16.77
C PRO A 15 -4.10 19.83 17.36
N LYS A 16 -2.96 19.48 17.97
CA LYS A 16 -2.62 18.13 18.48
C LYS A 16 -3.73 17.46 19.33
N ASN A 17 -4.55 18.25 20.03
CA ASN A 17 -5.66 17.74 20.84
C ASN A 17 -6.87 17.24 20.02
N ALA A 18 -7.11 17.79 18.83
CA ALA A 18 -8.17 17.31 17.94
C ALA A 18 -7.78 15.95 17.30
N CYS A 19 -6.51 15.81 16.90
CA CYS A 19 -5.99 14.59 16.29
C CYS A 19 -6.08 13.35 17.20
N LYS A 20 -5.97 13.52 18.53
CA LYS A 20 -6.09 12.42 19.51
C LYS A 20 -7.42 11.66 19.41
N ARG A 21 -8.51 12.32 19.03
CA ARG A 21 -9.87 11.73 18.88
C ARG A 21 -10.25 11.48 17.42
N LEU A 22 -9.29 11.58 16.49
CA LEU A 22 -9.56 11.42 15.08
C LEU A 22 -9.70 9.94 14.73
N GLU A 23 -10.86 9.54 14.21
CA GLU A 23 -11.14 8.15 13.83
C GLU A 23 -10.97 7.90 12.33
N ARG A 24 -11.15 8.94 11.50
CA ARG A 24 -10.95 8.87 10.05
C ARG A 24 -10.13 10.04 9.55
N LEU A 25 -9.00 9.75 8.93
CA LEU A 25 -8.20 10.70 8.16
C LEU A 25 -8.26 10.29 6.69
N ASP A 26 -8.70 11.22 5.85
CA ASP A 26 -8.78 11.12 4.40
C ASP A 26 -7.95 12.29 3.84
N ALA A 27 -6.80 12.01 3.22
CA ALA A 27 -5.84 13.05 2.86
C ALA A 27 -5.29 12.90 1.44
N ASP A 28 -5.43 13.96 0.63
CA ASP A 28 -4.83 14.08 -0.71
C ASP A 28 -3.85 15.27 -0.73
N PHE A 29 -2.57 14.94 -0.61
CA PHE A 29 -1.46 15.89 -0.60
C PHE A 29 -0.88 16.05 -2.00
N SER A 30 -0.77 17.29 -2.47
CA SER A 30 0.00 17.63 -3.68
C SER A 30 1.52 17.55 -3.46
N TRP A 31 1.94 17.78 -2.21
CA TRP A 31 3.22 17.42 -1.60
C TRP A 31 3.09 17.53 -0.07
N ILE A 32 3.96 16.85 0.67
CA ILE A 32 4.13 16.97 2.12
C ILE A 32 5.56 16.54 2.48
N THR A 33 6.10 16.96 3.62
CA THR A 33 7.40 16.43 4.09
C THR A 33 7.19 15.12 4.89
N PRO A 34 8.17 14.20 4.89
CA PRO A 34 8.14 13.02 5.75
C PRO A 34 7.95 13.37 7.24
N GLY A 35 8.61 14.44 7.70
CA GLY A 35 8.52 14.91 9.09
C GLY A 35 7.13 15.39 9.47
N SER A 36 6.50 16.20 8.63
CA SER A 36 5.17 16.76 8.90
C SER A 36 4.08 15.68 8.85
N LEU A 37 4.19 14.70 7.94
CA LEU A 37 3.27 13.56 7.92
C LEU A 37 3.48 12.61 9.11
N ARG A 38 4.73 12.34 9.51
CA ARG A 38 5.04 11.60 10.76
C ARG A 38 4.43 12.29 11.98
N ASN A 39 4.60 13.61 12.09
CA ASN A 39 4.07 14.39 13.21
C ASN A 39 2.54 14.29 13.27
N LEU A 40 1.84 14.38 12.13
CA LEU A 40 0.40 14.17 12.04
C LEU A 40 -0.02 12.77 12.54
N LEU A 41 0.61 11.70 12.04
CA LEU A 41 0.25 10.33 12.39
C LEU A 41 0.58 10.00 13.86
N SER A 42 1.68 10.55 14.40
CA SER A 42 2.15 10.30 15.78
C SER A 42 1.15 10.65 16.89
N VAL A 43 0.17 11.52 16.62
CA VAL A 43 -0.87 11.94 17.57
C VAL A 43 -2.24 11.30 17.33
N CYS A 44 -2.40 10.54 16.23
CA CYS A 44 -3.68 9.95 15.80
C CYS A 44 -3.96 8.56 16.41
N GLY A 45 -3.84 8.40 17.73
CA GLY A 45 -3.96 7.08 18.38
C GLY A 45 -5.33 6.39 18.25
N SER A 46 -6.42 7.15 18.09
CA SER A 46 -7.79 6.63 17.88
C SER A 46 -8.15 6.33 16.42
N LEU A 47 -7.19 6.39 15.50
CA LEU A 47 -7.46 6.26 14.07
C LEU A 47 -7.92 4.85 13.69
N ARG A 48 -9.08 4.78 13.03
CA ARG A 48 -9.73 3.56 12.53
C ARG A 48 -9.67 3.44 11.00
N PHE A 49 -9.67 4.56 10.31
CA PHE A 49 -9.61 4.64 8.85
C PHE A 49 -8.54 5.64 8.43
N LEU A 50 -7.57 5.18 7.64
CA LEU A 50 -6.51 6.01 7.07
C LEU A 50 -6.51 5.84 5.55
N ASP A 51 -6.80 6.91 4.83
CA ASP A 51 -6.64 7.02 3.39
C ASP A 51 -5.62 8.13 3.12
N LEU A 52 -4.44 7.75 2.62
CA LEU A 52 -3.33 8.67 2.33
C LEU A 52 -2.94 8.61 0.88
N LYS A 53 -3.18 9.70 0.18
CA LYS A 53 -2.69 9.95 -1.16
C LYS A 53 -1.64 11.04 -1.13
N VAL A 54 -0.40 10.69 -1.45
CA VAL A 54 0.72 11.64 -1.56
C VAL A 54 1.20 11.67 -3.01
N ARG A 55 0.99 12.81 -3.65
CA ARG A 55 1.75 13.22 -4.82
C ARG A 55 2.99 13.94 -4.33
N THR A 56 4.15 13.71 -4.95
CA THR A 56 5.40 14.42 -4.58
C THR A 56 6.34 14.55 -5.76
N MET A 57 7.23 15.54 -5.73
CA MET A 57 8.41 15.53 -6.58
C MET A 57 9.62 15.04 -5.78
N LEU A 58 10.41 14.17 -6.40
CA LEU A 58 11.65 13.61 -5.83
C LEU A 58 12.68 14.73 -5.64
N SER A 59 12.70 15.31 -4.43
CA SER A 59 13.60 16.38 -3.98
C SER A 59 14.24 16.01 -2.63
N THR A 60 15.24 16.77 -2.18
CA THR A 60 15.90 16.54 -0.87
C THR A 60 14.95 16.70 0.32
N THR A 61 13.95 17.58 0.22
CA THR A 61 12.99 17.88 1.29
C THR A 61 11.79 16.91 1.32
N CYS A 62 11.43 16.35 0.17
CA CYS A 62 10.26 15.47 0.00
C CYS A 62 10.65 14.10 -0.57
N ASP A 63 11.76 13.54 -0.11
CA ASP A 63 12.25 12.23 -0.52
C ASP A 63 11.24 11.12 -0.14
N PRO A 64 10.62 10.41 -1.10
CA PRO A 64 9.70 9.32 -0.83
C PRO A 64 10.36 8.17 -0.04
N PHE A 65 11.67 7.97 -0.07
CA PHE A 65 12.34 6.88 0.69
C PHE A 65 12.37 7.11 2.22
N ASN A 66 12.01 8.31 2.69
CA ASN A 66 11.92 8.63 4.11
C ASN A 66 10.50 8.42 4.68
N TYR A 67 9.54 7.99 3.86
CA TYR A 67 8.14 7.78 4.27
C TYR A 67 7.92 6.42 4.93
N ARG A 68 8.48 6.23 6.13
CA ARG A 68 8.37 4.98 6.92
C ARG A 68 6.99 4.80 7.53
N PHE A 69 5.96 4.74 6.69
CA PHE A 69 4.56 4.57 7.07
C PHE A 69 4.34 3.44 8.06
N GLY A 70 4.98 2.28 7.83
CA GLY A 70 4.92 1.13 8.73
C GLY A 70 5.23 1.53 10.18
N ASP A 71 6.42 2.10 10.40
CA ASP A 71 6.88 2.57 11.71
C ASP A 71 5.93 3.63 12.31
N TRP A 72 5.41 4.54 11.48
CA TRP A 72 4.61 5.69 11.91
C TRP A 72 3.17 5.38 12.28
N ILE A 73 2.67 4.17 12.01
CA ILE A 73 1.29 3.77 12.36
C ILE A 73 1.25 2.64 13.40
N GLN A 74 2.38 2.16 13.91
CA GLN A 74 2.42 1.03 14.87
C GLN A 74 1.58 1.28 16.15
N HIS A 75 1.45 2.54 16.58
CA HIS A 75 0.64 2.94 17.74
C HIS A 75 -0.86 3.09 17.43
N CYS A 76 -1.27 3.02 16.17
CA CYS A 76 -2.68 3.12 15.74
C CYS A 76 -3.40 1.78 15.93
N HIS A 77 -3.44 1.26 17.16
CA HIS A 77 -4.02 -0.06 17.48
C HIS A 77 -5.53 -0.17 17.15
N ALA A 78 -6.21 0.95 16.93
CA ALA A 78 -7.60 1.00 16.50
C ALA A 78 -7.80 0.86 14.97
N LEU A 79 -6.72 0.83 14.17
CA LEU A 79 -6.79 0.92 12.71
C LEU A 79 -7.46 -0.32 12.10
N GLU A 80 -8.58 -0.11 11.40
CA GLU A 80 -9.36 -1.16 10.72
C GLU A 80 -9.14 -1.15 9.20
N SER A 81 -8.81 0.01 8.62
CA SER A 81 -8.60 0.19 7.18
C SER A 81 -7.43 1.13 6.89
N LEU A 82 -6.55 0.71 6.00
CA LEU A 82 -5.40 1.46 5.52
C LEU A 82 -5.37 1.47 3.99
N ASP A 83 -5.37 2.65 3.38
CA ASP A 83 -5.13 2.86 1.95
C ASP A 83 -3.96 3.83 1.78
N ILE A 84 -2.95 3.45 1.00
CA ILE A 84 -1.76 4.25 0.73
C ILE A 84 -1.56 4.35 -0.79
N GLN A 85 -1.67 5.56 -1.32
CA GLN A 85 -1.34 5.91 -2.69
C GLN A 85 -0.18 6.91 -2.77
N ILE A 86 0.99 6.44 -3.21
CA ILE A 86 2.16 7.29 -3.47
C ILE A 86 2.37 7.42 -4.98
N LYS A 87 2.45 8.66 -5.46
CA LYS A 87 2.88 9.00 -6.82
C LYS A 87 4.03 10.00 -6.73
N ALA A 88 5.26 9.55 -6.99
CA ALA A 88 6.41 10.45 -7.08
C ALA A 88 6.85 10.64 -8.53
N SER A 89 7.25 11.86 -8.89
CA SER A 89 7.89 12.15 -10.18
C SER A 89 9.21 12.89 -9.95
N ARG A 90 10.28 12.48 -10.63
CA ARG A 90 11.56 13.20 -10.58
C ARG A 90 11.65 14.23 -11.70
N ARG A 91 11.89 15.49 -11.35
CA ARG A 91 12.51 16.48 -12.25
C ARG A 91 13.99 16.58 -11.88
N TRP A 92 14.86 16.65 -12.88
CA TRP A 92 16.32 16.62 -12.65
C TRP A 92 16.95 18.03 -12.53
N THR A 93 16.14 19.08 -12.41
CA THR A 93 16.57 20.48 -12.26
C THR A 93 17.44 20.74 -11.03
N ASP A 94 17.41 19.84 -10.05
CA ASP A 94 17.91 20.08 -8.70
C ASP A 94 19.39 19.67 -8.52
N GLY A 95 20.12 19.39 -9.61
CA GLY A 95 21.57 19.18 -9.61
C GLY A 95 22.11 17.95 -8.86
N LEU A 96 21.22 17.08 -8.35
CA LEU A 96 21.57 15.89 -7.57
C LEU A 96 22.18 14.79 -8.45
N ALA A 97 23.51 14.87 -8.66
CA ALA A 97 24.32 13.80 -9.20
C ALA A 97 24.14 12.50 -8.37
N GLY A 98 24.19 11.34 -9.04
CA GLY A 98 24.03 10.03 -8.38
C GLY A 98 22.58 9.60 -8.15
N GLY A 99 21.70 9.82 -9.13
CA GLY A 99 20.31 9.39 -9.04
C GLY A 99 20.16 7.86 -8.96
N ARG A 100 19.67 7.36 -7.82
CA ARG A 100 19.26 5.96 -7.66
C ARG A 100 17.94 5.72 -8.41
N GLU A 101 17.95 4.77 -9.34
CA GLU A 101 16.72 4.10 -9.77
C GLU A 101 16.29 3.15 -8.64
N VAL A 102 15.04 3.25 -8.19
CA VAL A 102 14.48 2.38 -7.16
C VAL A 102 13.10 1.95 -7.58
N GLN A 103 12.99 0.67 -7.92
CA GLN A 103 11.75 0.02 -8.33
C GLN A 103 10.74 0.05 -7.17
N GLU A 104 9.45 0.23 -7.47
CA GLU A 104 8.39 0.48 -6.48
C GLU A 104 8.26 -0.63 -5.42
N HIS A 105 8.57 -1.88 -5.77
CA HIS A 105 8.57 -2.99 -4.80
C HIS A 105 9.61 -2.80 -3.67
N THR A 106 10.80 -2.26 -3.96
CA THR A 106 11.85 -1.94 -2.98
C THR A 106 11.40 -0.79 -2.10
N TRP A 107 10.74 0.22 -2.71
CA TRP A 107 10.14 1.30 -1.95
C TRP A 107 9.10 0.75 -0.97
N ALA A 108 8.16 -0.09 -1.43
CA ALA A 108 7.11 -0.66 -0.59
C ALA A 108 7.68 -1.48 0.58
N ALA A 109 8.68 -2.33 0.33
CA ALA A 109 9.32 -3.16 1.36
C ALA A 109 9.96 -2.31 2.46
N ASN A 110 10.68 -1.25 2.07
CA ASN A 110 11.41 -0.38 3.01
C ASN A 110 10.51 0.60 3.77
N ASN A 111 9.33 0.94 3.24
CA ASN A 111 8.47 2.02 3.76
C ASN A 111 7.19 1.52 4.45
N ILE A 112 6.65 0.37 4.04
CA ILE A 112 5.49 -0.26 4.69
C ILE A 112 5.92 -1.20 5.84
N GLY A 113 7.09 -1.85 5.73
CA GLY A 113 7.62 -2.71 6.79
C GLY A 113 6.66 -3.85 7.18
N SER A 114 6.46 -4.05 8.49
CA SER A 114 5.52 -5.03 9.05
C SER A 114 4.29 -4.34 9.62
N LEU A 115 3.10 -4.86 9.29
CA LEU A 115 1.80 -4.42 9.80
C LEU A 115 1.23 -5.38 10.86
N GLN A 116 1.99 -6.39 11.30
CA GLN A 116 1.51 -7.45 12.21
C GLN A 116 0.92 -6.94 13.54
N ASN A 117 1.44 -5.83 14.08
CA ASN A 117 0.97 -5.23 15.33
C ASN A 117 -0.40 -4.55 15.21
N LEU A 118 -0.90 -4.33 13.99
CA LEU A 118 -2.20 -3.71 13.72
C LEU A 118 -3.30 -4.79 13.79
N THR A 119 -3.51 -5.35 14.98
CA THR A 119 -4.39 -6.51 15.24
C THR A 119 -5.88 -6.30 14.95
N ARG A 120 -6.28 -5.09 14.55
CA ARG A 120 -7.64 -4.75 14.10
C ARG A 120 -7.74 -4.46 12.62
N LEU A 121 -6.63 -4.42 11.88
CA LEU A 121 -6.59 -4.08 10.46
C LEU A 121 -7.26 -5.19 9.65
N LYS A 122 -8.37 -4.86 9.01
CA LYS A 122 -9.17 -5.75 8.16
C LYS A 122 -8.90 -5.50 6.68
N ARG A 123 -8.56 -4.26 6.30
CA ARG A 123 -8.35 -3.83 4.91
C ARG A 123 -7.01 -3.15 4.74
N PHE A 124 -6.24 -3.59 3.75
CA PHE A 124 -5.02 -2.89 3.31
C PHE A 124 -4.99 -2.74 1.79
N SER A 125 -4.83 -1.51 1.30
CA SER A 125 -4.63 -1.16 -0.10
C SER A 125 -3.31 -0.41 -0.29
N LEU A 126 -2.60 -0.74 -1.37
CA LEU A 126 -1.33 -0.12 -1.73
C LEU A 126 -1.25 0.23 -3.23
N SER A 127 -0.87 1.47 -3.50
CA SER A 127 -0.56 2.00 -4.82
C SER A 127 0.74 2.80 -4.76
N VAL A 128 1.72 2.44 -5.57
CA VAL A 128 3.02 3.11 -5.68
C VAL A 128 3.32 3.30 -7.17
N GLU A 129 3.67 4.52 -7.55
CA GLU A 129 4.06 4.90 -8.90
C GLU A 129 5.25 5.86 -8.84
N LEU A 130 6.40 5.45 -9.37
CA LEU A 130 7.63 6.24 -9.36
C LEU A 130 8.04 6.55 -10.82
N HIS A 131 7.86 7.81 -11.23
CA HIS A 131 8.22 8.26 -12.58
C HIS A 131 9.62 8.86 -12.62
N HIS A 132 10.50 8.23 -13.41
CA HIS A 132 11.82 8.74 -13.77
C HIS A 132 11.76 9.47 -15.12
N LEU A 133 12.00 10.77 -15.14
CA LEU A 133 12.09 11.57 -16.37
C LEU A 133 13.58 11.79 -16.73
N THR A 134 14.18 10.80 -17.44
CA THR A 134 15.42 10.85 -18.30
C THR A 134 16.66 11.64 -17.81
N MET A 135 17.92 11.19 -17.91
CA MET A 135 18.62 9.97 -18.40
C MET A 135 20.12 10.12 -17.98
N PRO A 136 21.05 9.15 -18.22
CA PRO A 136 20.93 7.71 -18.49
C PRO A 136 20.72 6.93 -17.16
N PRO A 137 20.62 5.58 -17.15
CA PRO A 137 20.68 4.83 -15.90
C PRO A 137 22.00 5.13 -15.15
N GLY A 138 21.88 5.63 -13.92
CA GLY A 138 22.98 5.57 -12.96
C GLY A 138 23.27 4.11 -12.57
N PRO A 139 24.34 3.85 -11.81
CA PRO A 139 24.62 2.50 -11.33
C PRO A 139 23.40 1.95 -10.59
N SER A 140 22.86 0.85 -11.10
CA SER A 140 21.68 0.19 -10.54
C SER A 140 21.96 -0.13 -9.07
N VAL A 141 21.10 0.34 -8.17
CA VAL A 141 21.14 -0.15 -6.79
C VAL A 141 20.90 -1.66 -6.88
N PRO A 142 21.78 -2.52 -6.33
CA PRO A 142 21.60 -3.96 -6.43
C PRO A 142 20.22 -4.33 -5.89
N THR A 143 19.44 -5.00 -6.73
CA THR A 143 18.08 -5.41 -6.40
C THR A 143 18.11 -6.15 -5.07
N PRO A 144 17.40 -5.68 -4.02
CA PRO A 144 17.31 -6.47 -2.80
C PRO A 144 16.68 -7.82 -3.16
N SER A 145 17.11 -8.89 -2.49
CA SER A 145 16.51 -10.21 -2.71
C SER A 145 14.98 -10.13 -2.62
N PRO A 146 14.23 -10.84 -3.48
CA PRO A 146 12.76 -10.77 -3.50
C PRO A 146 12.05 -11.24 -2.21
N SER A 147 12.79 -11.64 -1.19
CA SER A 147 12.35 -12.01 0.16
C SER A 147 11.89 -10.83 1.03
N LYS A 148 12.03 -9.56 0.60
CA LYS A 148 11.73 -8.39 1.45
C LYS A 148 10.27 -7.91 1.44
N LEU A 149 9.43 -8.39 0.54
CA LEU A 149 8.00 -7.99 0.46
C LEU A 149 7.09 -9.21 0.61
N ASP A 150 7.39 -10.09 1.55
CA ASP A 150 6.54 -11.23 1.91
C ASP A 150 5.19 -10.73 2.43
N PHE A 151 4.12 -10.83 1.63
CA PHE A 151 2.79 -10.38 2.04
C PHE A 151 2.19 -11.28 3.12
N GLU A 152 2.55 -12.58 3.17
CA GLU A 152 2.15 -13.45 4.27
C GLU A 152 2.79 -12.97 5.58
N LEU A 153 4.04 -12.52 5.59
CA LEU A 153 4.68 -12.01 6.82
C LEU A 153 4.35 -10.55 7.12
N LEU A 154 4.05 -9.72 6.13
CA LEU A 154 3.75 -8.30 6.32
C LEU A 154 2.41 -8.08 7.04
N LEU A 155 1.38 -8.83 6.68
CA LEU A 155 0.00 -8.56 7.11
C LEU A 155 -0.31 -9.04 8.56
N PRO A 156 -1.26 -8.44 9.27
CA PRO A 156 -1.77 -8.97 10.54
C PRO A 156 -2.77 -10.11 10.31
N THR A 157 -2.95 -10.99 11.30
CA THR A 157 -3.91 -12.13 11.24
C THR A 157 -5.38 -11.70 11.17
N SER A 158 -5.67 -10.45 11.48
CA SER A 158 -6.98 -9.81 11.34
C SER A 158 -7.33 -9.43 9.91
N ILE A 159 -6.38 -9.48 8.97
CA ILE A 159 -6.61 -9.04 7.59
C ILE A 159 -7.70 -9.87 6.91
N VAL A 160 -8.54 -9.20 6.14
CA VAL A 160 -9.73 -9.74 5.50
C VAL A 160 -9.69 -9.49 3.99
N GLU A 161 -9.25 -8.29 3.60
CA GLU A 161 -9.17 -7.83 2.22
C GLU A 161 -7.81 -7.16 1.98
N PHE A 162 -7.14 -7.53 0.89
CA PHE A 162 -5.82 -6.99 0.51
C PHE A 162 -5.81 -6.56 -0.96
N GLU A 163 -5.29 -5.37 -1.24
CA GLU A 163 -5.28 -4.78 -2.58
C GLU A 163 -3.91 -4.19 -2.98
N ILE A 164 -3.46 -4.52 -4.19
CA ILE A 164 -2.31 -3.89 -4.86
C ILE A 164 -2.80 -3.24 -6.15
N ARG A 165 -2.99 -1.91 -6.15
CA ARG A 165 -3.50 -1.15 -7.31
C ARG A 165 -2.43 -0.80 -8.32
N LYS A 166 -1.19 -0.61 -7.86
CA LYS A 166 -0.02 -0.39 -8.71
C LYS A 166 1.23 -0.60 -7.86
N ILE A 167 2.12 -1.47 -8.28
CA ILE A 167 3.52 -1.56 -7.85
C ILE A 167 4.27 -2.01 -9.11
N GLY A 168 5.38 -1.36 -9.46
CA GLY A 168 6.30 -1.87 -10.48
C GLY A 168 6.89 -3.21 -10.02
N ILE A 169 6.76 -4.22 -10.88
CA ILE A 169 7.17 -5.61 -10.61
C ILE A 169 8.45 -5.90 -11.41
N PRO A 170 9.65 -5.91 -10.79
CA PRO A 170 10.89 -6.22 -11.51
C PRO A 170 11.14 -7.72 -11.60
N ASP A 171 10.77 -8.49 -10.58
CA ASP A 171 10.76 -9.96 -10.62
C ASP A 171 9.31 -10.47 -10.60
N TYR A 172 8.81 -10.73 -11.79
CA TYR A 172 7.50 -11.30 -12.02
C TYR A 172 7.32 -12.70 -11.41
N LYS A 173 8.38 -13.53 -11.38
CA LYS A 173 8.31 -14.89 -10.82
C LYS A 173 8.20 -14.83 -9.31
N ALA A 174 9.01 -14.00 -8.66
CA ALA A 174 8.93 -13.81 -7.22
C ALA A 174 7.60 -13.20 -6.77
N PHE A 175 7.08 -12.21 -7.51
CA PHE A 175 5.76 -11.63 -7.20
C PHE A 175 4.61 -12.63 -7.34
N VAL A 176 4.62 -13.47 -8.39
CA VAL A 176 3.67 -14.59 -8.52
C VAL A 176 3.81 -15.57 -7.34
N ARG A 177 5.03 -15.93 -6.95
CA ARG A 177 5.27 -16.84 -5.81
C ARG A 177 4.70 -16.26 -4.52
N ASN A 178 4.98 -14.99 -4.24
CA ASN A 178 4.52 -14.27 -3.05
C ASN A 178 2.99 -14.22 -2.94
N ILE A 179 2.29 -13.95 -4.05
CA ILE A 179 0.82 -14.03 -4.09
C ILE A 179 0.33 -15.46 -3.85
N ARG A 180 1.00 -16.51 -4.36
CA ARG A 180 0.63 -17.90 -4.06
C ARG A 180 0.84 -18.26 -2.59
N GLU A 181 1.99 -17.88 -2.02
CA GLU A 181 2.32 -18.06 -0.60
C GLU A 181 1.23 -17.41 0.28
N LEU A 182 0.87 -16.16 -0.02
CA LEU A 182 -0.24 -15.44 0.62
C LEU A 182 -1.59 -16.20 0.56
N LEU A 183 -1.98 -16.70 -0.62
CA LEU A 183 -3.25 -17.42 -0.82
C LEU A 183 -3.27 -18.80 -0.15
N GLN A 184 -2.09 -19.39 0.10
CA GLN A 184 -1.92 -20.67 0.79
C GLN A 184 -1.67 -20.51 2.31
N SER A 185 -1.65 -19.27 2.81
CA SER A 185 -1.30 -18.96 4.19
C SER A 185 -2.20 -19.68 5.21
N LYS A 186 -1.59 -20.52 6.05
CA LYS A 186 -2.25 -21.12 7.22
C LYS A 186 -2.47 -20.12 8.36
N ARG A 187 -1.77 -18.98 8.31
CA ARG A 187 -1.79 -17.91 9.32
C ARG A 187 -2.94 -16.93 9.09
N LEU A 188 -3.19 -16.55 7.83
CA LEU A 188 -4.16 -15.53 7.44
C LEU A 188 -5.57 -16.08 7.17
N LYS A 189 -6.10 -16.86 8.11
CA LYS A 189 -7.40 -17.56 8.00
C LYS A 189 -8.62 -16.67 7.74
N ASN A 190 -8.50 -15.35 7.95
CA ASN A 190 -9.57 -14.38 7.74
C ASN A 190 -9.56 -13.75 6.33
N LEU A 191 -8.44 -13.86 5.60
CA LEU A 191 -8.26 -13.28 4.27
C LEU A 191 -9.16 -14.01 3.26
N TYR A 192 -10.14 -13.30 2.70
CA TYR A 192 -11.04 -13.88 1.67
C TYR A 192 -11.04 -13.13 0.35
N HIS A 193 -10.43 -11.95 0.28
CA HIS A 193 -10.36 -11.14 -0.93
C HIS A 193 -8.94 -10.62 -1.13
N VAL A 194 -8.34 -10.98 -2.25
CA VAL A 194 -7.08 -10.39 -2.73
C VAL A 194 -7.34 -9.77 -4.09
N SER A 195 -6.92 -8.54 -4.32
CA SER A 195 -7.00 -7.90 -5.63
C SER A 195 -5.66 -7.31 -6.08
N VAL A 196 -5.31 -7.55 -7.33
CA VAL A 196 -4.05 -7.10 -7.92
C VAL A 196 -4.31 -6.52 -9.31
N ALA A 197 -3.86 -5.29 -9.54
CA ALA A 197 -3.91 -4.67 -10.87
C ALA A 197 -3.06 -5.47 -11.86
N ALA A 198 -3.62 -5.75 -13.03
CA ALA A 198 -3.15 -6.84 -13.87
C ALA A 198 -1.97 -6.45 -14.76
N ASN A 199 -0.78 -6.53 -14.19
CA ASN A 199 0.41 -6.99 -14.90
C ASN A 199 0.56 -8.53 -14.82
N LEU A 200 -0.26 -9.19 -14.01
CA LEU A 200 -0.29 -10.64 -13.80
C LEU A 200 -1.11 -11.41 -14.84
N LYS A 201 -0.67 -12.63 -15.19
CA LYS A 201 -1.48 -13.62 -15.91
C LYS A 201 -2.39 -14.40 -14.95
N PRO A 202 -3.71 -14.54 -15.22
CA PRO A 202 -4.65 -15.13 -14.25
C PRO A 202 -4.34 -16.58 -13.87
N HIS A 203 -3.94 -17.41 -14.84
CA HIS A 203 -3.55 -18.81 -14.60
C HIS A 203 -2.25 -18.95 -13.78
N HIS A 204 -1.47 -17.88 -13.59
CA HIS A 204 -0.31 -17.92 -12.68
C HIS A 204 -0.72 -17.84 -11.21
N VAL A 205 -1.87 -17.25 -10.88
CA VAL A 205 -2.35 -17.08 -9.50
C VAL A 205 -3.62 -17.88 -9.18
N ALA A 206 -4.05 -18.75 -10.10
CA ALA A 206 -5.06 -19.77 -9.79
C ALA A 206 -4.56 -20.68 -8.66
N GLN A 207 -5.40 -20.88 -7.65
CA GLN A 207 -5.14 -21.70 -6.46
C GLN A 207 -6.42 -22.43 -6.03
N PRO A 208 -6.34 -23.67 -5.51
CA PRO A 208 -7.51 -24.35 -4.94
C PRO A 208 -8.18 -23.50 -3.84
N GLY A 209 -9.52 -23.50 -3.80
CA GLY A 209 -10.31 -22.70 -2.85
C GLY A 209 -10.42 -21.21 -3.19
N TRP A 210 -9.79 -20.72 -4.25
CA TRP A 210 -9.81 -19.32 -4.68
C TRP A 210 -10.33 -19.15 -6.10
N GLU A 211 -11.48 -18.47 -6.26
CA GLU A 211 -11.97 -18.11 -7.59
C GLU A 211 -11.23 -16.89 -8.15
N VAL A 212 -10.67 -17.06 -9.35
CA VAL A 212 -10.03 -15.99 -10.13
C VAL A 212 -11.09 -15.27 -10.98
N ARG A 213 -11.30 -13.98 -10.74
CA ARG A 213 -12.19 -13.10 -11.52
C ARG A 213 -11.41 -11.99 -12.19
N LEU A 214 -11.82 -11.63 -13.40
CA LEU A 214 -11.30 -10.47 -14.11
C LEU A 214 -12.37 -9.38 -14.14
N ARG A 215 -11.99 -8.16 -13.75
CA ARG A 215 -12.82 -6.96 -13.95
C ARG A 215 -12.01 -5.91 -14.70
N GLY A 216 -12.71 -5.11 -15.51
CA GLY A 216 -12.13 -4.03 -16.31
C GLY A 216 -12.33 -4.23 -17.82
N SER A 217 -12.77 -3.17 -18.50
CA SER A 217 -12.89 -3.08 -19.96
C SER A 217 -11.60 -2.56 -20.58
N GLY A 218 -11.07 -3.24 -21.60
CA GLY A 218 -9.85 -2.85 -22.33
C GLY A 218 -8.57 -3.53 -21.85
N GLN A 219 -7.46 -3.31 -22.57
CA GLN A 219 -6.16 -3.94 -22.29
C GLN A 219 -5.42 -3.32 -21.08
N SER A 220 -5.67 -2.06 -20.74
CA SER A 220 -4.85 -1.26 -19.82
C SER A 220 -5.39 -1.12 -18.38
N ARG A 221 -6.54 -1.72 -18.06
CA ARG A 221 -7.21 -1.61 -16.73
C ARG A 221 -7.84 -2.91 -16.24
N LYS A 222 -7.21 -4.05 -16.53
CA LYS A 222 -7.66 -5.32 -15.94
C LYS A 222 -7.23 -5.38 -14.48
N VAL A 223 -8.10 -5.88 -13.61
CA VAL A 223 -7.81 -6.20 -12.21
C VAL A 223 -8.17 -7.67 -12.00
N ILE A 224 -7.25 -8.41 -11.39
CA ILE A 224 -7.51 -9.77 -10.93
C ILE A 224 -8.07 -9.66 -9.52
N HIS A 225 -9.26 -10.20 -9.31
CA HIS A 225 -9.80 -10.44 -7.98
C HIS A 225 -9.76 -11.94 -7.68
N LEU A 226 -9.27 -12.28 -6.51
CA LEU A 226 -9.17 -13.63 -5.98
C LEU A 226 -10.11 -13.70 -4.78
N VAL A 227 -11.11 -14.58 -4.83
CA VAL A 227 -12.16 -14.66 -3.80
C VAL A 227 -12.23 -16.08 -3.23
N HIS A 228 -12.05 -16.21 -1.91
CA HIS A 228 -12.11 -17.51 -1.24
C HIS A 228 -13.53 -18.09 -1.28
N GLU A 229 -13.65 -19.36 -1.63
CA GLU A 229 -14.93 -19.99 -1.97
C GLU A 229 -15.90 -20.07 -0.79
N ASP A 230 -15.42 -20.36 0.42
CA ASP A 230 -16.26 -20.51 1.62
C ASP A 230 -17.08 -19.26 1.97
N ARG A 231 -16.57 -18.06 1.66
CA ARG A 231 -17.29 -16.80 1.92
C ARG A 231 -18.41 -16.53 0.92
N LYS A 232 -18.39 -17.15 -0.27
CA LYS A 232 -19.51 -17.06 -1.22
C LYS A 232 -20.77 -17.75 -0.72
N LYS A 233 -20.62 -18.89 -0.02
CA LYS A 233 -21.75 -19.67 0.49
C LYS A 233 -22.60 -18.84 1.47
N ARG A 234 -21.96 -18.04 2.33
CA ARG A 234 -22.64 -17.14 3.28
C ARG A 234 -23.40 -15.97 2.64
N VAL A 235 -23.00 -15.48 1.46
CA VAL A 235 -23.72 -14.40 0.76
C VAL A 235 -24.95 -14.92 0.03
N ARG A 236 -24.92 -16.18 -0.44
CA ARG A 236 -26.09 -16.82 -1.08
C ARG A 236 -27.18 -17.24 -0.11
N SER A 237 -26.87 -17.43 1.18
CA SER A 237 -27.85 -17.80 2.20
C SER A 237 -28.55 -16.62 2.89
N SER A 238 -28.35 -15.38 2.42
CA SER A 238 -28.98 -14.17 3.00
C SER A 238 -30.06 -13.54 2.10
N TYR A 239 -30.66 -14.35 1.22
CA TYR A 239 -31.78 -13.98 0.34
C TYR A 239 -33.02 -14.88 0.52
N HIS A 240 -33.00 -15.75 1.53
CA HIS A 240 -34.12 -16.60 1.94
C HIS A 240 -34.21 -16.65 3.46
N GLU A 241 -34.69 -15.55 4.05
CA GLU A 241 -35.42 -15.45 5.32
C GLU A 241 -36.12 -14.08 5.36
#